data_AF-A0A0M9YUT4-F1
#
_entry.id   AF-A0A0M9YUT4-F1
#
_cell.length_a   1.000
_cell.length_b   1.000
_cell.length_c   1.000
_cell.angle_alpha   90.00
_cell.angle_beta   90.00
_cell.angle_gamma   90.00
#
_symmetry.space_group_name_H-M   'P 1'
#
loop_
_entity.id
_entity.type
_entity.pdbx_description
1 polymer ?
#
loop_
_entity_poly.entity_id
_entity_poly.type
_entity_poly.pdbx_seq_one_letter_code
_entity_poly.pdbx_strand_id
1 'polypeptide(L)'
;MQLKTSTTHLGRTAAGALTAVLMAAGTLALAPAAQASTGQSAPQASAEQSPVTDSGTKILPGTTAQRSTSVTLVNKTGQNLVKTWEKLDHGCWTTDMLPPDNIPNDKSPRWASESCGAATGTEGRATYALSNGEVQLHWNNPYVGSNSYECHVPSGYSCYRSGGGGNNADVTFTVQPSWAAKAQSPTSTVPGATAARSTTVTLTNNSGKLLARDGSQLKWGIWSDGMLPPSMVQPGVTAKWASESEGVMTGTEGSVTFSMTGESNKVTVYWNNPYVGSNGYSCSVPSGYTCSRSGGGGDNAAASFTVSKS
;
A
#
# COMPACT_ATOMS: atom_id res chain seq x y z
N MET A 1 -35.64 -50.48 -24.47
CA MET A 1 -34.80 -51.50 -25.14
C MET A 1 -33.91 -50.76 -26.12
N GLN A 2 -32.63 -50.53 -25.79
CA GLN A 2 -31.47 -51.40 -26.12
C GLN A 2 -31.26 -51.55 -27.64
N LEU A 3 -30.09 -51.37 -28.25
CA LEU A 3 -28.71 -51.59 -27.78
C LEU A 3 -27.70 -50.85 -28.69
N LYS A 4 -26.51 -50.63 -28.13
CA LYS A 4 -25.28 -50.03 -28.69
C LYS A 4 -24.52 -50.95 -29.66
N THR A 5 -23.69 -50.36 -30.54
CA THR A 5 -22.28 -50.77 -30.88
C THR A 5 -21.63 -49.63 -31.70
N SER A 6 -20.56 -48.92 -31.30
CA SER A 6 -19.09 -49.24 -31.33
C SER A 6 -18.59 -49.69 -32.73
N THR A 7 -17.45 -49.27 -33.30
CA THR A 7 -16.10 -49.08 -32.74
C THR A 7 -15.10 -48.47 -33.77
N THR A 8 -14.02 -47.80 -33.28
CA THR A 8 -12.59 -47.72 -33.75
C THR A 8 -12.12 -47.09 -35.07
N HIS A 9 -11.14 -46.16 -34.99
CA HIS A 9 -9.66 -46.35 -35.19
C HIS A 9 -8.95 -44.96 -35.04
N LEU A 10 -8.01 -44.71 -34.12
CA LEU A 10 -6.56 -45.05 -34.00
C LEU A 10 -5.62 -44.47 -35.08
N GLY A 11 -4.70 -43.58 -34.64
CA GLY A 11 -3.41 -43.22 -35.28
C GLY A 11 -2.81 -41.96 -34.64
N ARG A 12 -1.83 -42.02 -33.70
CA ARG A 12 -0.36 -42.12 -33.88
C ARG A 12 0.25 -40.95 -34.69
N THR A 13 1.37 -40.28 -34.41
CA THR A 13 2.46 -40.24 -33.38
C THR A 13 3.46 -39.12 -33.81
N ALA A 14 4.41 -38.81 -32.92
CA ALA A 14 5.75 -38.20 -33.13
C ALA A 14 5.83 -36.65 -33.03
N ALA A 15 6.61 -36.03 -32.13
CA ALA A 15 8.01 -36.16 -31.68
C ALA A 15 9.02 -35.36 -32.53
N GLY A 16 9.86 -34.56 -31.85
CA GLY A 16 11.05 -33.87 -32.38
C GLY A 16 10.96 -32.34 -32.21
N ALA A 17 11.97 -31.60 -31.73
CA ALA A 17 13.32 -31.95 -31.32
C ALA A 17 13.88 -30.82 -30.42
N LEU A 18 14.78 -31.18 -29.49
CA LEU A 18 15.66 -30.27 -28.77
C LEU A 18 16.63 -29.57 -29.74
N THR A 19 16.97 -28.32 -29.47
CA THR A 19 18.27 -27.77 -29.91
C THR A 19 18.83 -26.90 -28.79
N ALA A 20 19.86 -27.43 -28.13
CA ALA A 20 20.73 -26.69 -27.24
C ALA A 20 21.87 -26.07 -28.07
N VAL A 21 22.17 -24.81 -27.82
CA VAL A 21 23.40 -24.16 -28.32
C VAL A 21 24.25 -23.78 -27.10
N LEU A 22 25.31 -24.55 -26.87
CA LEU A 22 26.51 -24.14 -26.16
C LEU A 22 27.40 -23.34 -27.12
N MET A 23 28.12 -22.33 -26.61
CA MET A 23 29.44 -21.79 -26.99
C MET A 23 29.55 -20.39 -26.36
N ALA A 24 30.65 -19.88 -25.82
CA ALA A 24 31.96 -20.39 -25.45
C ALA A 24 32.58 -19.33 -24.53
N ALA A 25 33.49 -19.75 -23.65
CA ALA A 25 34.24 -18.89 -22.75
C ALA A 25 35.22 -17.97 -23.50
N GLY A 26 35.45 -16.77 -22.96
CA GLY A 26 36.50 -15.86 -23.37
C GLY A 26 37.02 -15.09 -22.15
N THR A 27 38.05 -15.63 -21.50
CA THR A 27 38.84 -14.93 -20.48
C THR A 27 39.99 -14.18 -21.14
N LEU A 28 40.16 -12.91 -20.81
CA LEU A 28 41.41 -12.19 -21.04
C LEU A 28 41.81 -11.51 -19.73
N ALA A 29 42.92 -11.96 -19.16
CA ALA A 29 43.63 -11.33 -18.07
C ALA A 29 45.04 -10.99 -18.56
N LEU A 30 45.41 -9.71 -18.52
CA LEU A 30 46.80 -9.22 -18.53
C LEU A 30 46.83 -7.91 -17.73
N ALA A 31 47.57 -7.91 -16.62
CA ALA A 31 48.11 -6.74 -15.90
C ALA A 31 49.63 -6.65 -16.20
N PRO A 32 50.45 -5.78 -15.57
CA PRO A 32 50.28 -4.43 -15.01
C PRO A 32 51.30 -3.42 -15.61
N ALA A 33 51.17 -2.11 -15.33
CA ALA A 33 52.32 -1.19 -15.38
C ALA A 33 52.11 -0.01 -14.43
N ALA A 34 52.99 0.08 -13.44
CA ALA A 34 53.15 1.20 -12.52
C ALA A 34 54.10 2.24 -13.13
N GLN A 35 53.81 3.53 -12.92
CA GLN A 35 54.85 4.56 -12.80
C GLN A 35 54.44 5.59 -11.75
N ALA A 36 55.29 5.73 -10.73
CA ALA A 36 55.30 6.80 -9.75
C ALA A 36 56.10 7.99 -10.29
N SER A 37 55.74 9.21 -9.88
CA SER A 37 56.65 10.36 -9.92
C SER A 37 56.57 11.16 -8.61
N THR A 38 57.69 11.17 -7.90
CA THR A 38 58.19 12.21 -6.97
C THR A 38 58.15 13.59 -7.67
N GLY A 39 57.96 14.77 -7.08
CA GLY A 39 58.07 15.33 -5.73
C GLY A 39 58.52 16.81 -5.88
N GLN A 40 58.32 17.62 -4.83
CA GLN A 40 58.76 19.03 -4.56
C GLN A 40 57.69 20.13 -4.72
N SER A 41 57.55 21.16 -3.87
CA SER A 41 57.97 21.49 -2.49
C SER A 41 57.32 22.85 -2.11
N ALA A 42 56.52 22.90 -1.02
CA ALA A 42 56.35 23.98 0.00
C ALA A 42 55.96 25.45 -0.42
N PRO A 43 55.34 26.31 0.43
CA PRO A 43 55.46 26.33 1.90
C PRO A 43 54.17 26.37 2.72
N GLN A 44 54.43 26.09 3.99
CA GLN A 44 53.61 25.88 5.16
C GLN A 44 53.17 27.21 5.80
N ALA A 45 51.89 27.34 6.18
CA ALA A 45 51.41 28.39 7.06
C ALA A 45 50.36 27.85 8.06
N SER A 46 50.75 27.96 9.33
CA SER A 46 50.04 27.96 10.61
C SER A 46 48.74 27.18 10.83
N ALA A 47 48.86 26.32 11.84
CA ALA A 47 47.81 25.75 12.66
C ALA A 47 46.93 26.80 13.34
N GLU A 48 45.63 26.55 13.34
CA GLU A 48 44.79 26.74 14.53
C GLU A 48 44.27 25.38 14.96
N GLN A 49 44.73 24.97 16.15
CA GLN A 49 44.33 23.78 16.86
C GLN A 49 42.84 23.86 17.19
N SER A 50 42.06 22.90 16.71
CA SER A 50 40.83 22.52 17.40
C SER A 50 41.24 21.79 18.69
N PRO A 51 40.82 22.24 19.88
CA PRO A 51 41.14 21.52 21.11
C PRO A 51 40.37 20.19 21.11
N VAL A 52 41.14 19.12 21.12
CA VAL A 52 40.67 17.78 21.47
C VAL A 52 40.40 17.81 22.97
N THR A 53 39.15 18.02 23.37
CA THR A 53 38.67 17.51 24.65
C THR A 53 38.05 16.16 24.39
N ASP A 54 38.87 15.15 24.64
CA ASP A 54 38.44 13.85 25.14
C ASP A 54 37.45 14.07 26.27
N SER A 55 36.20 13.74 26.00
CA SER A 55 35.12 13.61 26.97
C SER A 55 34.15 12.66 26.33
N GLY A 56 34.28 11.39 26.71
CA GLY A 56 33.51 10.27 26.19
C GLY A 56 32.11 10.67 25.80
N THR A 57 31.81 10.54 24.50
CA THR A 57 30.45 10.67 24.00
C THR A 57 29.67 9.53 24.61
N LYS A 58 29.08 9.84 25.77
CA LYS A 58 27.93 9.17 26.34
C LYS A 58 27.00 8.89 25.17
N ILE A 59 26.96 7.64 24.72
CA ILE A 59 25.87 7.12 23.90
C ILE A 59 24.64 7.49 24.70
N LEU A 60 23.91 8.52 24.26
CA LEU A 60 22.62 8.84 24.84
C LEU A 60 21.74 7.66 24.44
N PRO A 61 21.32 6.81 25.40
CA PRO A 61 20.41 5.73 25.09
C PRO A 61 19.04 6.38 24.82
N GLY A 62 18.53 6.18 23.61
CA GLY A 62 17.09 6.20 23.39
C GLY A 62 16.44 7.54 23.04
N THR A 63 16.92 8.26 22.03
CA THR A 63 15.93 8.87 21.12
C THR A 63 15.46 7.77 20.17
N THR A 64 14.45 7.03 20.58
CA THR A 64 13.62 6.29 19.64
C THR A 64 13.14 7.29 18.58
N ALA A 65 13.24 6.92 17.30
CA ALA A 65 12.70 7.76 16.25
C ALA A 65 11.25 8.12 16.58
N GLN A 66 10.91 9.41 16.48
CA GLN A 66 9.56 9.87 16.77
C GLN A 66 8.57 9.30 15.76
N ARG A 67 9.04 9.02 14.53
CA ARG A 67 8.32 8.33 13.48
C ARG A 67 9.16 7.19 12.92
N SER A 68 8.57 6.02 12.73
CA SER A 68 9.20 4.93 11.97
C SER A 68 8.17 4.20 11.12
N THR A 69 8.62 3.61 10.02
CA THR A 69 7.80 2.76 9.17
C THR A 69 8.57 1.50 8.85
N SER A 70 8.04 0.37 9.29
CA SER A 70 8.45 -0.96 8.85
C SER A 70 7.53 -1.43 7.73
N VAL A 71 8.13 -1.78 6.60
CA VAL A 71 7.42 -2.26 5.41
C VAL A 71 7.71 -3.75 5.23
N THR A 72 6.65 -4.55 5.10
CA THR A 72 6.72 -5.95 4.68
C THR A 72 6.12 -6.08 3.28
N LEU A 73 6.80 -6.73 2.35
CA LEU A 73 6.26 -7.03 1.02
C LEU A 73 6.11 -8.53 0.84
N VAL A 74 4.87 -9.01 0.89
CA VAL A 74 4.49 -10.39 0.62
C VAL A 74 4.40 -10.59 -0.90
N ASN A 75 5.35 -11.33 -1.45
CA ASN A 75 5.38 -11.67 -2.86
C ASN A 75 4.61 -12.98 -3.12
N LYS A 76 3.44 -12.88 -3.74
CA LYS A 76 2.62 -14.02 -4.22
C LYS A 76 2.44 -13.97 -5.74
N THR A 77 3.34 -13.31 -6.45
CA THR A 77 3.21 -13.06 -7.90
C THR A 77 3.41 -14.31 -8.77
N GLY A 78 4.00 -15.37 -8.21
CA GLY A 78 4.51 -16.50 -8.97
C GLY A 78 5.91 -16.24 -9.56
N GLN A 79 6.52 -15.08 -9.30
CA GLN A 79 7.81 -14.66 -9.85
C GLN A 79 8.71 -14.07 -8.76
N ASN A 80 10.01 -13.98 -9.03
CA ASN A 80 10.91 -13.21 -8.19
C ASN A 80 10.78 -11.71 -8.52
N LEU A 81 10.78 -10.87 -7.49
CA LEU A 81 10.82 -9.42 -7.64
C LEU A 81 12.27 -8.96 -7.52
N VAL A 82 12.76 -8.18 -8.48
CA VAL A 82 14.12 -7.62 -8.46
C VAL A 82 14.04 -6.13 -8.25
N LYS A 83 14.66 -5.61 -7.20
CA LYS A 83 14.62 -4.18 -6.88
C LYS A 83 15.36 -3.41 -7.96
N THR A 84 14.70 -2.39 -8.52
CA THR A 84 15.28 -1.52 -9.55
C THR A 84 15.57 -0.13 -9.02
N TRP A 85 14.88 0.29 -7.97
CA TRP A 85 15.03 1.62 -7.41
C TRP A 85 14.53 1.69 -5.96
N GLU A 86 15.21 2.48 -5.14
CA GLU A 86 14.71 2.92 -3.84
C GLU A 86 15.18 4.34 -3.53
N LYS A 87 14.40 5.03 -2.70
CA LYS A 87 14.76 6.36 -2.18
C LYS A 87 14.00 6.65 -0.90
N LEU A 88 14.60 7.44 -0.02
CA LEU A 88 13.88 8.19 1.00
C LEU A 88 13.80 9.65 0.59
N ASP A 89 12.59 10.18 0.51
CA ASP A 89 12.36 11.63 0.37
C ASP A 89 12.57 12.32 1.73
N HIS A 90 12.26 11.63 2.83
CA HIS A 90 12.50 12.07 4.20
C HIS A 90 12.90 10.90 5.13
N GLY A 91 13.67 11.23 6.16
CA GLY A 91 14.15 10.26 7.15
C GLY A 91 15.41 9.52 6.70
N CYS A 92 15.73 8.46 7.43
CA CYS A 92 16.89 7.61 7.22
C CYS A 92 16.43 6.15 7.18
N TRP A 93 17.17 5.30 6.49
CA TRP A 93 16.98 3.86 6.63
C TRP A 93 17.35 3.46 8.06
N THR A 94 16.54 2.59 8.67
CA THR A 94 16.94 1.95 9.92
C THR A 94 18.17 1.09 9.64
N THR A 95 19.11 1.06 10.58
CA THR A 95 20.41 0.37 10.43
C THR A 95 20.20 -1.06 9.97
N ASP A 96 20.86 -1.45 8.87
CA ASP A 96 20.79 -2.77 8.24
C ASP A 96 19.39 -3.24 7.78
N MET A 97 18.43 -2.32 7.64
CA MET A 97 17.06 -2.61 7.21
C MET A 97 16.69 -1.92 5.89
N LEU A 98 17.50 -2.11 4.86
CA LEU A 98 17.21 -1.63 3.49
C LEU A 98 16.22 -2.55 2.76
N PRO A 99 15.46 -2.04 1.78
CA PRO A 99 14.70 -2.90 0.88
C PRO A 99 15.65 -3.90 0.18
N PRO A 100 15.36 -5.20 0.16
CA PRO A 100 16.28 -6.21 -0.41
C PRO A 100 16.32 -6.17 -1.95
N ASP A 101 17.46 -6.54 -2.55
CA ASP A 101 17.63 -6.53 -4.02
C ASP A 101 16.80 -7.59 -4.74
N ASN A 102 16.47 -8.70 -4.08
CA ASN A 102 15.68 -9.80 -4.63
C ASN A 102 14.68 -10.33 -3.59
N ILE A 103 13.43 -10.46 -3.99
CA ILE A 103 12.37 -11.08 -3.21
C ILE A 103 11.85 -12.30 -3.97
N PRO A 104 12.27 -13.51 -3.59
CA PRO A 104 11.76 -14.73 -4.21
C PRO A 104 10.24 -14.84 -4.05
N ASN A 105 9.59 -15.57 -4.97
CA ASN A 105 8.18 -15.89 -4.81
C ASN A 105 7.91 -16.58 -3.46
N ASP A 106 6.75 -16.29 -2.86
CA ASP A 106 6.31 -16.76 -1.54
C ASP A 106 7.15 -16.27 -0.35
N LYS A 107 7.98 -15.25 -0.53
CA LYS A 107 8.73 -14.60 0.55
C LYS A 107 8.11 -13.26 0.94
N SER A 108 8.38 -12.87 2.18
CA SER A 108 7.82 -11.67 2.83
C SER A 108 8.91 -10.92 3.60
N PRO A 109 9.95 -10.38 2.94
CA PRO A 109 10.99 -9.63 3.62
C PRO A 109 10.45 -8.33 4.18
N ARG A 110 11.17 -7.82 5.18
CA ARG A 110 10.87 -6.58 5.89
C ARG A 110 12.05 -5.63 5.81
N TRP A 111 11.76 -4.34 5.63
CA TRP A 111 12.72 -3.24 5.74
C TRP A 111 12.11 -2.11 6.54
N ALA A 112 12.90 -1.11 6.92
CA ALA A 112 12.42 -0.03 7.77
C ALA A 112 13.13 1.30 7.53
N SER A 113 12.38 2.38 7.69
CA SER A 113 12.89 3.75 7.69
C SER A 113 12.37 4.51 8.91
N GLU A 114 13.10 5.53 9.32
CA GLU A 114 12.83 6.27 10.55
C GLU A 114 13.13 7.77 10.40
N SER A 115 12.47 8.60 11.23
CA SER A 115 12.75 10.03 11.29
C SER A 115 14.14 10.26 11.89
N CYS A 116 15.03 10.91 11.15
CA CYS A 116 16.37 11.27 11.60
C CYS A 116 16.67 12.78 11.53
N GLY A 117 15.66 13.60 11.23
CA GLY A 117 15.75 15.08 11.22
C GLY A 117 14.77 15.74 12.20
N ALA A 118 15.08 16.96 12.63
CA ALA A 118 14.24 17.71 13.56
C ALA A 118 12.84 18.00 12.95
N ALA A 119 11.78 17.60 13.66
CA ALA A 119 10.40 17.76 13.24
C ALA A 119 10.08 17.17 11.84
N THR A 120 10.74 16.07 11.48
CA THR A 120 10.50 15.35 10.21
C THR A 120 9.82 13.99 10.44
N GLY A 121 9.11 13.53 9.41
CA GLY A 121 8.60 12.16 9.32
C GLY A 121 9.59 11.23 8.62
N THR A 122 9.10 10.09 8.17
CA THR A 122 9.82 9.23 7.22
C THR A 122 8.96 8.98 5.98
N GLU A 123 9.54 9.17 4.81
CA GLU A 123 8.87 8.99 3.53
C GLU A 123 9.82 8.31 2.56
N GLY A 124 9.33 7.26 1.90
CA GLY A 124 10.16 6.48 1.01
C GLY A 124 9.39 5.76 -0.07
N ARG A 125 10.17 5.27 -1.05
CA ARG A 125 9.69 4.53 -2.20
C ARG A 125 10.62 3.36 -2.49
N ALA A 126 10.04 2.28 -2.99
CA ALA A 126 10.77 1.15 -3.51
C ALA A 126 10.06 0.59 -4.75
N THR A 127 10.83 0.32 -5.81
CA THR A 127 10.35 -0.23 -7.07
C THR A 127 11.02 -1.56 -7.34
N TYR A 128 10.21 -2.54 -7.75
CA TYR A 128 10.67 -3.87 -8.12
C TYR A 128 10.16 -4.26 -9.51
N ALA A 129 11.04 -4.83 -10.33
CA ALA A 129 10.70 -5.37 -11.64
C ALA A 129 9.93 -6.71 -11.53
N LEU A 130 8.96 -6.84 -12.42
CA LEU A 130 8.26 -8.06 -12.83
C LEU A 130 8.45 -8.24 -14.34
N SER A 131 8.27 -9.45 -14.86
CA SER A 131 8.40 -9.72 -16.31
C SER A 131 7.49 -8.87 -17.20
N ASN A 132 6.40 -8.31 -16.65
CA ASN A 132 5.41 -7.52 -17.38
C ASN A 132 5.22 -6.09 -16.84
N GLY A 133 6.16 -5.57 -16.04
CA GLY A 133 6.10 -4.20 -15.52
C GLY A 133 6.76 -4.06 -14.15
N GLU A 134 6.25 -3.16 -13.31
CA GLU A 134 6.87 -2.85 -12.01
C GLU A 134 5.87 -2.81 -10.87
N VAL A 135 6.30 -3.28 -9.70
CA VAL A 135 5.66 -3.05 -8.40
C VAL A 135 6.29 -1.80 -7.80
N GLN A 136 5.50 -0.74 -7.61
CA GLN A 136 5.95 0.50 -6.98
C GLN A 136 5.25 0.67 -5.64
N LEU A 137 6.05 0.77 -4.58
CA LEU A 137 5.59 1.02 -3.22
C LEU A 137 5.98 2.44 -2.81
N HIS A 138 5.06 3.13 -2.14
CA HIS A 138 5.32 4.40 -1.47
C HIS A 138 4.73 4.36 -0.06
N TRP A 139 5.47 4.89 0.90
CA TRP A 139 5.02 5.10 2.26
C TRP A 139 5.42 6.51 2.72
N ASN A 140 4.54 7.12 3.51
CA ASN A 140 4.81 8.37 4.20
C ASN A 140 4.21 8.28 5.60
N ASN A 141 5.05 8.46 6.61
CA ASN A 141 4.67 8.62 8.01
C ASN A 141 5.15 9.99 8.47
N PRO A 142 4.33 11.03 8.27
CA PRO A 142 4.74 12.41 8.45
C PRO A 142 4.94 12.76 9.93
N TYR A 143 5.67 13.84 10.20
CA TYR A 143 5.82 14.36 11.57
C TYR A 143 4.47 14.71 12.20
N VAL A 144 3.60 15.35 11.41
CA VAL A 144 2.21 15.71 11.72
C VAL A 144 1.35 15.33 10.53
N GLY A 145 0.21 14.68 10.79
CA GLY A 145 -0.71 14.20 9.76
C GLY A 145 -0.91 12.70 9.86
N SER A 146 -1.67 12.17 8.90
CA SER A 146 -1.94 10.74 8.78
C SER A 146 -0.92 10.07 7.88
N ASN A 147 -0.62 8.81 8.15
CA ASN A 147 0.24 8.02 7.29
C ASN A 147 -0.45 7.78 5.93
N SER A 148 0.32 7.79 4.85
CA SER A 148 -0.17 7.48 3.51
C SER A 148 0.67 6.39 2.87
N TYR A 149 0.00 5.55 2.07
CA TYR A 149 0.61 4.38 1.44
C TYR A 149 0.03 4.20 0.05
N GLU A 150 0.89 3.96 -0.93
CA GLU A 150 0.49 3.66 -2.30
C GLU A 150 1.16 2.38 -2.77
N CYS A 151 0.44 1.61 -3.57
CA CYS A 151 0.97 0.41 -4.22
C CYS A 151 0.44 0.36 -5.65
N HIS A 152 1.34 0.56 -6.61
CA HIS A 152 1.05 0.41 -8.03
C HIS A 152 1.64 -0.90 -8.53
N VAL A 153 0.88 -1.63 -9.34
CA VAL A 153 1.26 -2.94 -9.89
C VAL A 153 0.83 -3.02 -11.35
N PRO A 154 1.52 -3.81 -12.19
CA PRO A 154 1.19 -3.90 -13.61
C PRO A 154 -0.11 -4.69 -13.80
N SER A 155 -0.70 -4.57 -15.00
CA SER A 155 -1.92 -5.29 -15.36
C SER A 155 -1.78 -6.81 -15.12
N GLY A 156 -2.81 -7.43 -14.54
CA GLY A 156 -2.80 -8.84 -14.19
C GLY A 156 -2.40 -9.13 -12.74
N TYR A 157 -1.97 -8.10 -11.99
CA TYR A 157 -1.71 -8.18 -10.55
C TYR A 157 -2.63 -7.27 -9.75
N SER A 158 -2.78 -7.61 -8.48
CA SER A 158 -3.47 -6.83 -7.46
C SER A 158 -2.52 -6.62 -6.28
N CYS A 159 -2.64 -5.47 -5.64
CA CYS A 159 -1.93 -5.16 -4.41
C CYS A 159 -2.89 -4.88 -3.27
N TYR A 160 -2.59 -5.44 -2.10
CA TYR A 160 -3.33 -5.25 -0.86
C TYR A 160 -2.41 -4.63 0.18
N ARG A 161 -2.93 -3.71 0.96
CA ARG A 161 -2.18 -3.11 2.08
C ARG A 161 -2.92 -3.35 3.38
N SER A 162 -2.24 -3.91 4.36
CA SER A 162 -2.70 -4.03 5.75
C SER A 162 -1.73 -3.33 6.70
N GLY A 163 -2.21 -2.93 7.88
CA GLY A 163 -1.42 -2.15 8.84
C GLY A 163 -1.12 -0.72 8.37
N GLY A 164 -0.05 -0.14 8.92
CA GLY A 164 0.43 1.21 8.60
C GLY A 164 -0.07 2.32 9.56
N GLY A 165 -0.65 1.97 10.70
CA GLY A 165 -1.12 2.95 11.69
C GLY A 165 -0.03 3.41 12.66
N GLY A 166 -0.26 4.56 13.31
CA GLY A 166 0.53 5.03 14.45
C GLY A 166 1.86 5.69 14.10
N ASN A 167 2.58 6.11 15.15
CA ASN A 167 3.86 6.81 15.01
C ASN A 167 4.97 5.87 14.54
N ASN A 168 4.95 4.61 14.99
CA ASN A 168 5.86 3.55 14.57
C ASN A 168 5.02 2.50 13.85
N ALA A 169 4.93 2.65 12.54
CA ALA A 169 3.96 1.96 11.71
C ALA A 169 4.54 0.67 11.14
N ASP A 170 3.79 -0.44 11.25
CA ASP A 170 4.06 -1.67 10.53
C ASP A 170 3.05 -1.81 9.38
N VAL A 171 3.51 -1.68 8.13
CA VAL A 171 2.67 -1.82 6.93
C VAL A 171 3.07 -3.07 6.16
N THR A 172 2.08 -3.84 5.70
CA THR A 172 2.29 -5.01 4.85
C THR A 172 1.61 -4.78 3.50
N PHE A 173 2.38 -4.88 2.43
CA PHE A 173 1.88 -4.96 1.07
C PHE A 173 1.88 -6.42 0.62
N THR A 174 0.77 -6.90 0.06
CA THR A 174 0.68 -8.23 -0.57
C THR A 174 0.41 -8.06 -2.04
N VAL A 175 1.30 -8.56 -2.88
CA VAL A 175 1.16 -8.51 -4.34
C VAL A 175 0.90 -9.91 -4.86
N GLN A 176 -0.19 -10.09 -5.59
CA GLN A 176 -0.63 -11.37 -6.13
C GLN A 176 -1.32 -11.22 -7.49
N PRO A 177 -1.44 -12.28 -8.31
CA PRO A 177 -2.22 -12.24 -9.53
C PRO A 177 -3.66 -11.82 -9.26
N SER A 178 -4.24 -10.98 -10.12
CA SER A 178 -5.61 -10.45 -9.93
C SER A 178 -6.70 -11.53 -9.94
N TRP A 179 -6.40 -12.72 -10.47
CA TRP A 179 -7.33 -13.85 -10.41
C TRP A 179 -7.32 -14.55 -9.04
N ALA A 180 -6.17 -14.60 -8.36
CA ALA A 180 -6.05 -15.16 -7.00
C ALA A 180 -6.71 -14.24 -5.97
N ALA A 181 -6.60 -12.93 -6.18
CA ALA A 181 -7.34 -11.87 -5.51
C ALA A 181 -8.86 -12.06 -5.44
N LYS A 182 -9.47 -12.69 -6.46
CA LYS A 182 -10.93 -12.95 -6.50
C LYS A 182 -11.34 -14.23 -5.77
N ALA A 183 -10.39 -15.12 -5.48
CA ALA A 183 -10.63 -16.36 -4.75
C ALA A 183 -10.54 -16.19 -3.23
N GLN A 184 -10.04 -15.05 -2.74
CA GLN A 184 -9.93 -14.72 -1.32
C GLN A 184 -10.79 -13.50 -0.99
N SER A 185 -12.03 -13.75 -0.55
CA SER A 185 -12.84 -12.85 0.30
C SER A 185 -12.77 -13.36 1.76
N PRO A 186 -12.97 -12.51 2.77
CA PRO A 186 -11.94 -12.19 3.75
C PRO A 186 -11.94 -13.15 4.94
N THR A 187 -10.81 -13.83 5.13
CA THR A 187 -10.41 -14.35 6.45
C THR A 187 -9.01 -13.84 6.72
N SER A 188 -8.93 -12.61 7.21
CA SER A 188 -7.75 -12.10 7.89
C SER A 188 -8.18 -11.32 9.12
N THR A 189 -8.89 -12.01 10.01
CA THR A 189 -8.86 -11.69 11.43
C THR A 189 -7.45 -11.95 11.93
N VAL A 190 -6.68 -10.90 12.22
CA VAL A 190 -5.67 -11.00 13.27
C VAL A 190 -6.45 -11.16 14.58
N PRO A 191 -6.35 -12.28 15.31
CA PRO A 191 -6.99 -12.40 16.61
C PRO A 191 -6.31 -11.43 17.57
N GLY A 192 -7.00 -10.37 18.00
CA GLY A 192 -6.55 -9.56 19.13
C GLY A 192 -6.91 -8.07 19.17
N ALA A 193 -7.42 -7.45 18.11
CA ALA A 193 -7.83 -6.04 18.17
C ALA A 193 -9.15 -5.82 17.42
N THR A 194 -10.27 -5.97 18.12
CA THR A 194 -11.50 -5.30 17.68
C THR A 194 -11.26 -3.80 17.76
N ALA A 195 -11.38 -3.09 16.65
CA ALA A 195 -11.29 -1.64 16.63
C ALA A 195 -12.24 -1.03 17.67
N ALA A 196 -11.77 -0.04 18.42
CA ALA A 196 -12.59 0.63 19.44
C ALA A 196 -13.79 1.35 18.83
N ARG A 197 -13.70 1.76 17.55
CA ARG A 197 -14.78 2.32 16.76
C ARG A 197 -14.78 1.71 15.37
N SER A 198 -15.95 1.45 14.80
CA SER A 198 -16.09 1.12 13.37
C SER A 198 -17.35 1.73 12.78
N THR A 199 -17.32 2.01 11.49
CA THR A 199 -18.49 2.47 10.73
C THR A 199 -18.60 1.67 9.45
N THR A 200 -19.68 0.91 9.34
CA THR A 200 -20.11 0.32 8.06
C THR A 200 -21.04 1.30 7.37
N VAL A 201 -20.77 1.62 6.11
CA VAL A 201 -21.61 2.49 5.29
C VAL A 201 -22.27 1.68 4.18
N THR A 202 -23.57 1.88 3.99
CA THR A 202 -24.32 1.40 2.84
C THR A 202 -24.88 2.58 2.04
N LEU A 203 -24.78 2.49 0.71
CA LEU A 203 -25.33 3.48 -0.22
C LEU A 203 -26.23 2.77 -1.23
N THR A 204 -27.53 3.02 -1.17
CA THR A 204 -28.51 2.55 -2.14
C THR A 204 -28.72 3.62 -3.22
N ASN A 205 -28.43 3.25 -4.47
CA ASN A 205 -28.56 4.17 -5.61
C ASN A 205 -29.92 4.02 -6.32
N ASN A 206 -30.92 4.76 -5.87
CA ASN A 206 -32.24 4.86 -6.52
C ASN A 206 -32.37 6.09 -7.43
N SER A 207 -31.24 6.71 -7.82
CA SER A 207 -31.24 7.92 -8.64
C SER A 207 -31.63 7.69 -10.11
N GLY A 208 -31.56 6.43 -10.58
CA GLY A 208 -31.66 6.11 -12.00
C GLY A 208 -30.40 6.43 -12.82
N LYS A 209 -29.31 6.89 -12.16
CA LYS A 209 -28.03 7.24 -12.81
C LYS A 209 -26.88 6.40 -12.26
N LEU A 210 -25.86 6.14 -13.09
CA LEU A 210 -24.61 5.53 -12.63
C LEU A 210 -23.84 6.52 -11.75
N LEU A 211 -23.38 6.03 -10.59
CA LEU A 211 -22.44 6.73 -9.71
C LEU A 211 -21.04 6.14 -9.91
N ALA A 212 -20.09 6.94 -10.38
CA ALA A 212 -18.69 6.55 -10.51
C ALA A 212 -17.87 7.21 -9.40
N ARG A 213 -17.12 6.43 -8.63
CA ARG A 213 -16.34 6.94 -7.50
C ARG A 213 -15.26 7.89 -8.02
N ASP A 214 -15.31 9.12 -7.53
CA ASP A 214 -14.38 10.17 -7.88
C ASP A 214 -13.26 10.27 -6.85
N GLY A 215 -13.61 10.16 -5.56
CA GLY A 215 -12.65 10.19 -4.47
C GLY A 215 -13.15 9.46 -3.23
N SER A 216 -12.20 9.01 -2.41
CA SER A 216 -12.47 8.38 -1.12
C SER A 216 -11.33 8.71 -0.17
N GLN A 217 -11.66 9.29 0.99
CA GLN A 217 -10.67 9.73 1.97
C GLN A 217 -11.14 9.42 3.38
N LEU A 218 -10.18 9.17 4.26
CA LEU A 218 -10.37 9.09 5.70
C LEU A 218 -9.58 10.22 6.33
N LYS A 219 -10.24 11.02 7.14
CA LYS A 219 -9.59 12.01 8.01
C LYS A 219 -9.04 11.34 9.27
N TRP A 220 -9.78 10.35 9.77
CA TRP A 220 -9.37 9.45 10.84
C TRP A 220 -9.85 8.05 10.50
N GLY A 221 -9.17 7.03 10.98
CA GLY A 221 -9.57 5.67 10.69
C GLY A 221 -8.85 5.08 9.47
N ILE A 222 -9.04 3.79 9.31
CA ILE A 222 -8.54 2.96 8.23
C ILE A 222 -9.73 2.29 7.57
N TRP A 223 -9.65 2.01 6.27
CA TRP A 223 -10.65 1.18 5.63
C TRP A 223 -10.56 -0.23 6.22
N SER A 224 -11.70 -0.81 6.61
CA SER A 224 -11.73 -2.20 7.05
C SER A 224 -11.30 -3.11 5.89
N ASP A 225 -10.72 -4.25 6.24
CA ASP A 225 -10.13 -5.17 5.27
C ASP A 225 -11.13 -5.59 4.17
N GLY A 226 -10.73 -5.45 2.91
CA GLY A 226 -11.57 -5.71 1.74
C GLY A 226 -12.80 -4.79 1.57
N MET A 227 -12.98 -3.78 2.42
CA MET A 227 -14.20 -2.96 2.50
C MET A 227 -13.97 -1.53 2.00
N LEU A 228 -13.34 -1.38 0.85
CA LEU A 228 -13.21 -0.09 0.16
C LEU A 228 -14.54 0.31 -0.51
N PRO A 229 -14.83 1.61 -0.62
CA PRO A 229 -15.95 2.07 -1.45
C PRO A 229 -15.78 1.55 -2.88
N PRO A 230 -16.81 1.00 -3.53
CA PRO A 230 -16.68 0.47 -4.89
C PRO A 230 -16.43 1.58 -5.91
N SER A 231 -15.81 1.26 -7.05
CA SER A 231 -15.53 2.25 -8.11
C SER A 231 -16.79 2.69 -8.86
N MET A 232 -17.86 1.88 -8.82
CA MET A 232 -19.13 2.16 -9.48
C MET A 232 -20.30 1.64 -8.64
N VAL A 233 -21.42 2.36 -8.66
CA VAL A 233 -22.71 1.91 -8.11
C VAL A 233 -23.77 2.12 -9.18
N GLN A 234 -24.25 1.02 -9.78
CA GLN A 234 -25.28 1.07 -10.81
C GLN A 234 -26.64 1.50 -10.23
N PRO A 235 -27.57 2.02 -11.05
CA PRO A 235 -28.95 2.24 -10.63
C PRO A 235 -29.56 0.96 -10.04
N GLY A 236 -30.25 1.10 -8.90
CA GLY A 236 -30.88 0.00 -8.16
C GLY A 236 -29.92 -0.85 -7.31
N VAL A 237 -28.61 -0.55 -7.30
CA VAL A 237 -27.61 -1.31 -6.53
C VAL A 237 -27.35 -0.64 -5.17
N THR A 238 -27.20 -1.48 -4.14
CA THR A 238 -26.68 -1.07 -2.83
C THR A 238 -25.19 -1.41 -2.73
N ALA A 239 -24.36 -0.39 -2.58
CA ALA A 239 -22.95 -0.51 -2.27
C ALA A 239 -22.71 -0.56 -0.76
N LYS A 240 -21.60 -1.19 -0.35
CA LYS A 240 -21.18 -1.28 1.05
C LYS A 240 -19.67 -1.06 1.15
N TRP A 241 -19.25 -0.32 2.17
CA TRP A 241 -17.85 -0.17 2.58
C TRP A 241 -17.77 0.02 4.09
N ALA A 242 -16.57 -0.03 4.66
CA ALA A 242 -16.40 0.11 6.09
C ALA A 242 -15.04 0.71 6.43
N SER A 243 -15.01 1.42 7.55
CA SER A 243 -13.79 1.95 8.15
C SER A 243 -13.80 1.70 9.65
N GLU A 244 -12.63 1.71 10.26
CA GLU A 244 -12.42 1.38 11.65
C GLU A 244 -11.34 2.27 12.26
N SER A 245 -11.35 2.43 13.58
CA SER A 245 -10.32 3.19 14.29
C SER A 245 -9.05 2.35 14.45
N GLU A 246 -7.90 2.89 14.06
CA GLU A 246 -6.58 2.26 14.21
C GLU A 246 -5.67 2.96 15.23
N GLY A 247 -6.20 3.92 16.02
CA GLY A 247 -5.44 4.70 17.01
C GLY A 247 -6.00 4.61 18.43
N VAL A 248 -5.16 4.99 19.41
CA VAL A 248 -5.54 5.06 20.83
C VAL A 248 -6.45 6.27 21.04
N MET A 249 -7.65 6.04 21.57
CA MET A 249 -8.64 7.10 21.82
C MET A 249 -9.06 7.88 20.55
N THR A 250 -9.00 7.27 19.38
CA THR A 250 -9.44 7.88 18.11
C THR A 250 -10.69 7.19 17.55
N GLY A 251 -11.42 7.92 16.72
CA GLY A 251 -12.57 7.42 15.97
C GLY A 251 -12.23 7.08 14.52
N THR A 252 -13.27 6.88 13.71
CA THR A 252 -13.16 6.86 12.24
C THR A 252 -14.01 7.98 11.64
N GLU A 253 -13.44 8.74 10.71
CA GLU A 253 -14.07 9.86 10.02
C GLU A 253 -13.66 9.84 8.55
N GLY A 254 -14.61 9.93 7.64
CA GLY A 254 -14.31 9.86 6.23
C GLY A 254 -15.40 10.38 5.31
N SER A 255 -15.04 10.46 4.03
CA SER A 255 -15.98 10.79 2.97
C SER A 255 -15.69 10.02 1.69
N VAL A 256 -16.75 9.75 0.92
CA VAL A 256 -16.68 9.21 -0.44
C VAL A 256 -17.46 10.13 -1.35
N THR A 257 -16.86 10.47 -2.49
CA THR A 257 -17.49 11.27 -3.54
C THR A 257 -17.70 10.43 -4.79
N PHE A 258 -18.86 10.58 -5.43
CA PHE A 258 -19.19 9.96 -6.69
C PHE A 258 -19.63 11.01 -7.70
N SER A 259 -19.07 10.94 -8.90
CA SER A 259 -19.60 11.64 -10.07
C SER A 259 -20.87 10.93 -10.55
N MET A 260 -21.97 11.70 -10.70
CA MET A 260 -23.24 11.18 -11.19
C MET A 260 -23.34 11.43 -12.70
N THR A 261 -23.64 10.38 -13.46
CA THR A 261 -23.66 10.48 -14.92
C THR A 261 -24.69 11.50 -15.42
N GLY A 262 -24.22 12.50 -16.15
CA GLY A 262 -25.05 13.57 -16.71
C GLY A 262 -25.27 14.77 -15.79
N GLU A 263 -24.66 14.79 -14.60
CA GLU A 263 -24.75 15.88 -13.63
C GLU A 263 -23.37 16.53 -13.43
N SER A 264 -23.34 17.85 -13.20
CA SER A 264 -22.10 18.59 -12.95
C SER A 264 -21.60 18.49 -11.50
N ASN A 265 -22.51 18.26 -10.55
CA ASN A 265 -22.21 18.16 -9.13
C ASN A 265 -22.07 16.69 -8.68
N LYS A 266 -21.37 16.48 -7.56
CA LYS A 266 -21.06 15.15 -7.03
C LYS A 266 -22.05 14.73 -5.96
N VAL A 267 -22.22 13.41 -5.81
CA VAL A 267 -22.80 12.81 -4.60
C VAL A 267 -21.67 12.68 -3.58
N THR A 268 -21.85 13.24 -2.38
CA THR A 268 -20.88 13.12 -1.29
C THR A 268 -21.54 12.42 -0.11
N VAL A 269 -20.94 11.34 0.36
CA VAL A 269 -21.34 10.61 1.57
C VAL A 269 -20.25 10.82 2.62
N TYR A 270 -20.64 11.26 3.82
CA TYR A 270 -19.72 11.54 4.92
C TYR A 270 -20.19 10.87 6.22
N TRP A 271 -19.22 10.39 7.02
CA TRP A 271 -19.44 9.86 8.35
C TRP A 271 -18.34 10.29 9.32
N ASN A 272 -18.70 10.33 10.59
CA ASN A 272 -17.82 10.52 11.72
C ASN A 272 -18.33 9.67 12.89
N ASN A 273 -17.53 8.73 13.36
CA ASN A 273 -17.74 7.96 14.57
C ASN A 273 -16.56 8.24 15.50
N PRO A 274 -16.64 9.32 16.30
CA PRO A 274 -15.54 9.77 17.14
C PRO A 274 -15.35 8.82 18.34
N TYR A 275 -14.17 8.88 18.96
CA TYR A 275 -13.93 8.13 20.21
C TYR A 275 -14.80 8.62 21.37
N VAL A 276 -15.00 9.93 21.47
CA VAL A 276 -15.90 10.58 22.43
C VAL A 276 -16.83 11.52 21.66
N GLY A 277 -18.12 11.44 21.95
CA GLY A 277 -19.16 12.26 21.32
C GLY A 277 -20.18 11.42 20.55
N SER A 278 -21.01 12.10 19.77
CA SER A 278 -22.06 11.47 18.98
C SER A 278 -21.60 11.22 17.55
N ASN A 279 -22.10 10.13 16.95
CA ASN A 279 -21.86 9.84 15.54
C ASN A 279 -22.53 10.91 14.65
N GLY A 280 -21.84 11.31 13.59
CA GLY A 280 -22.30 12.30 12.62
C GLY A 280 -22.31 11.72 11.21
N TYR A 281 -23.39 11.97 10.46
CA TYR A 281 -23.57 11.48 9.09
C TYR A 281 -24.17 12.57 8.23
N SER A 282 -23.65 12.76 7.02
CA SER A 282 -24.21 13.70 6.06
C SER A 282 -24.12 13.18 4.63
N CYS A 283 -25.00 13.69 3.78
CA CYS A 283 -25.04 13.34 2.38
C CYS A 283 -25.45 14.57 1.57
N SER A 284 -24.71 14.85 0.50
CA SER A 284 -24.98 15.93 -0.45
C SER A 284 -25.15 15.34 -1.84
N VAL A 285 -26.10 15.86 -2.61
CA VAL A 285 -26.45 15.37 -3.95
C VAL A 285 -26.71 16.55 -4.89
N PRO A 286 -26.64 16.34 -6.22
CA PRO A 286 -27.00 17.36 -7.20
C PRO A 286 -28.47 17.81 -7.10
N SER A 287 -28.78 18.97 -7.68
CA SER A 287 -30.16 19.47 -7.78
C SER A 287 -31.06 18.48 -8.53
N GLY A 288 -32.30 18.29 -8.06
CA GLY A 288 -33.23 17.31 -8.62
C GLY A 288 -33.08 15.90 -8.04
N TYR A 289 -32.21 15.74 -7.04
CA TYR A 289 -32.04 14.53 -6.27
C TYR A 289 -32.18 14.79 -4.77
N THR A 290 -32.53 13.74 -4.02
CA THR A 290 -32.55 13.72 -2.57
C THR A 290 -31.62 12.64 -2.05
N CYS A 291 -31.11 12.86 -0.84
CA CYS A 291 -30.41 11.82 -0.10
C CYS A 291 -31.05 11.64 1.28
N SER A 292 -31.70 10.50 1.50
CA SER A 292 -32.11 10.11 2.83
C SER A 292 -30.94 9.43 3.54
N ARG A 293 -30.83 9.67 4.84
CA ARG A 293 -29.80 9.07 5.69
C ARG A 293 -30.43 8.48 6.94
N SER A 294 -29.92 7.34 7.36
CA SER A 294 -30.15 6.73 8.66
C SER A 294 -28.80 6.33 9.23
N GLY A 295 -28.57 6.58 10.51
CA GLY A 295 -27.29 6.34 11.15
C GLY A 295 -27.46 5.62 12.48
N GLY A 296 -26.67 4.58 12.70
CA GLY A 296 -26.59 3.87 13.97
C GLY A 296 -25.78 4.65 15.02
N GLY A 297 -26.16 4.50 16.29
CA GLY A 297 -25.34 4.91 17.42
C GLY A 297 -24.32 3.84 17.82
N GLY A 298 -23.59 4.10 18.90
CA GLY A 298 -22.65 3.15 19.49
C GLY A 298 -21.30 3.08 18.77
N ASP A 299 -20.46 2.19 19.27
CA ASP A 299 -19.04 2.11 18.93
C ASP A 299 -18.82 1.49 17.55
N ASN A 300 -19.64 0.50 17.18
CA ASN A 300 -19.61 -0.16 15.88
C ASN A 300 -20.91 0.16 15.12
N ALA A 301 -20.89 1.27 14.40
CA ALA A 301 -22.08 1.87 13.84
C ALA A 301 -22.33 1.44 12.38
N ALA A 302 -23.59 1.46 11.96
CA ALA A 302 -24.00 1.28 10.58
C ALA A 302 -24.71 2.54 10.09
N ALA A 303 -24.23 3.14 9.00
CA ALA A 303 -24.86 4.28 8.34
C ALA A 303 -25.42 3.85 6.98
N SER A 304 -26.68 4.15 6.72
CA SER A 304 -27.36 3.87 5.47
C SER A 304 -27.78 5.15 4.77
N PHE A 305 -27.44 5.25 3.50
CA PHE A 305 -27.78 6.38 2.63
C PHE A 305 -28.58 5.87 1.44
N THR A 306 -29.63 6.59 1.05
CA THR A 306 -30.35 6.32 -0.19
C THR A 306 -30.42 7.59 -1.02
N VAL A 307 -29.87 7.54 -2.22
CA VAL A 307 -29.96 8.64 -3.19
C VAL A 307 -31.11 8.33 -4.13
N SER A 308 -32.08 9.24 -4.23
CA SER A 308 -33.27 9.11 -5.08
C SER A 308 -33.45 10.34 -5.93
N LYS A 309 -34.17 10.22 -7.04
CA LYS A 309 -34.70 11.40 -7.75
C LYS A 309 -35.69 12.13 -6.82
N SER A 310 -35.62 13.47 -6.76
CA SER A 310 -36.56 14.31 -6.00
C SER A 310 -37.98 14.19 -6.51
#